data_AF-A0AAN5BYU9-F1
#
_entry.id   AF-A0AAN5BYU9-F1
#
_cell.length_a   1.000
_cell.length_b   1.000
_cell.length_c   1.000
_cell.angle_alpha   90.00
_cell.angle_beta   90.00
_cell.angle_gamma   90.00
#
_symmetry.space_group_name_H-M   'P 1'
#
loop_
_entity.id
_entity.type
_entity.pdbx_description
1 polymer ?
#
loop_
_entity_poly.entity_id
_entity_poly.type
_entity_poly.pdbx_seq_one_letter_code
_entity_poly.pdbx_strand_id
1 'polypeptide(L)'
;MSDPDSCISLPTKIADAASGQYIIQGISNFPQHDGQPFDTHVHVFDPRLGPYAPGRPYTPEDAPLSKLIAFNENLTTDGQVGNLVLVQPSPYKTDCTVLLQCLRDLRNRNINARAIVVIDVDNVTDHALEEMHQLGARGIRLNFQADGREVDLTKLADMLHKAASRIQHLPGWMVQLYVPVWVWEGKFWRL
;
A
#
# COMPACT_ATOMS: atom_id res chain seq x y z
N MET A 1 6.43 25.80 9.62
CA MET A 1 6.88 26.98 8.86
C MET A 1 7.46 26.44 7.56
N SER A 2 6.75 26.68 6.47
CA SER A 2 7.02 26.21 5.11
C SER A 2 8.18 26.96 4.49
N ASP A 3 9.09 26.26 3.80
CA ASP A 3 10.12 26.86 2.96
C ASP A 3 9.55 27.11 1.54
N PRO A 4 9.54 28.36 1.01
CA PRO A 4 8.81 28.70 -0.21
C PRO A 4 9.58 28.56 -1.53
N ASP A 5 10.85 28.12 -1.58
CA ASP A 5 11.69 28.28 -2.78
C ASP A 5 12.32 26.99 -3.37
N SER A 6 11.55 25.90 -3.52
CA SER A 6 12.01 24.78 -4.38
C SER A 6 11.65 25.02 -5.85
N CYS A 7 12.18 26.09 -6.43
CA CYS A 7 12.17 26.27 -7.88
C CYS A 7 13.02 25.16 -8.53
N ILE A 8 12.39 24.29 -9.32
CA ILE A 8 13.08 23.30 -10.16
C ILE A 8 13.91 24.07 -11.19
N SER A 9 15.24 24.13 -10.98
CA SER A 9 16.16 24.65 -11.99
C SER A 9 16.22 23.68 -13.18
N LEU A 10 15.87 24.16 -14.38
CA LEU A 10 16.03 23.39 -15.61
C LEU A 10 17.51 23.07 -15.87
N PRO A 11 17.84 21.91 -16.46
CA PRO A 11 19.22 21.51 -16.70
C PRO A 11 19.92 22.50 -17.64
N THR A 12 21.06 23.05 -17.20
CA THR A 12 21.93 23.84 -18.07
C THR A 12 22.80 22.89 -18.89
N LYS A 13 22.66 22.91 -20.22
CA LYS A 13 23.57 22.19 -21.12
C LYS A 13 24.90 22.93 -21.14
N ILE A 14 25.97 22.30 -20.65
CA ILE A 14 27.34 22.75 -20.93
C ILE A 14 27.95 21.68 -21.84
N ALA A 15 28.32 22.08 -23.06
CA ALA A 15 29.05 21.22 -23.99
C ALA A 15 30.54 21.28 -23.65
N ASP A 16 31.17 20.12 -23.42
CA ASP A 16 32.62 20.00 -23.52
C ASP A 16 32.98 19.84 -25.00
N ALA A 17 33.68 20.83 -25.56
CA ALA A 17 33.94 20.93 -26.99
C ALA A 17 35.04 19.97 -27.50
N ALA A 18 35.61 19.10 -26.65
CA ALA A 18 36.77 18.29 -27.04
C ALA A 18 36.48 16.80 -27.37
N SER A 19 35.35 16.22 -26.94
CA SER A 19 35.11 14.76 -27.07
C SER A 19 33.82 14.35 -27.79
N GLY A 20 32.94 15.29 -28.11
CA GLY A 20 31.65 14.98 -28.74
C GLY A 20 30.70 14.13 -27.88
N GLN A 21 31.01 13.94 -26.59
CA GLN A 21 30.22 13.16 -25.65
C GLN A 21 29.42 14.09 -24.73
N TYR A 22 28.09 13.94 -24.74
CA TYR A 22 27.21 14.62 -23.80
C TYR A 22 27.24 13.89 -22.46
N ILE A 23 27.97 14.41 -21.48
CA ILE A 23 27.84 13.95 -20.09
C ILE A 23 26.64 14.67 -19.49
N ILE A 24 25.52 13.95 -19.35
CA ILE A 24 24.44 14.40 -18.46
C ILE A 24 24.95 14.17 -17.03
N GLN A 25 25.43 15.22 -16.37
CA GLN A 25 25.56 15.17 -14.91
C GLN A 25 24.16 15.03 -14.33
N GLY A 26 23.84 13.82 -13.85
CA GLY A 26 22.57 13.54 -13.21
C GLY A 26 22.34 14.49 -12.04
N ILE A 27 21.12 15.00 -11.94
CA ILE A 27 20.66 15.87 -10.86
C ILE A 27 20.86 15.12 -9.53
N SER A 28 21.89 15.50 -8.76
CA SER A 28 22.26 14.84 -7.50
C SER A 28 21.56 15.46 -6.28
N ASN A 29 20.32 15.93 -6.43
CA ASN A 29 19.54 16.53 -5.33
C ASN A 29 18.09 16.02 -5.33
N PHE A 30 17.90 14.70 -5.36
CA PHE A 30 16.68 14.15 -4.76
C PHE A 30 16.87 14.16 -3.24
N PRO A 31 15.88 14.60 -2.45
CA PRO A 31 15.95 14.43 -1.01
C PRO A 31 16.19 12.94 -0.72
N GLN A 32 17.29 12.65 -0.03
CA GLN A 32 17.58 11.30 0.43
C GLN A 32 16.50 10.93 1.45
N HIS A 33 15.46 10.25 0.97
CA HIS A 33 14.89 9.17 1.76
C HIS A 33 16.03 8.21 2.09
N ASP A 34 15.95 7.49 3.20
CA ASP A 34 16.88 6.47 3.67
C ASP A 34 17.20 5.34 2.66
N GLY A 35 16.75 5.48 1.39
CA GLY A 35 17.16 4.68 0.24
C GLY A 35 16.56 3.29 0.20
N GLN A 36 15.80 2.93 1.24
CA GLN A 36 15.21 1.61 1.42
C GLN A 36 14.01 1.41 0.48
N PRO A 37 13.99 0.33 -0.33
CA PRO A 37 12.89 0.08 -1.27
C PRO A 37 11.58 -0.19 -0.54
N PHE A 38 10.45 -0.02 -1.23
CA PHE A 38 9.12 -0.41 -0.75
C PHE A 38 8.56 -1.54 -1.59
N ASP A 39 8.23 -2.67 -0.95
CA ASP A 39 7.25 -3.60 -1.50
C ASP A 39 5.85 -3.15 -1.08
N THR A 40 5.11 -2.59 -2.03
CA THR A 40 3.86 -1.87 -1.77
C THR A 40 2.61 -2.75 -1.79
N HIS A 41 2.74 -4.05 -2.09
CA HIS A 41 1.58 -4.93 -2.17
C HIS A 41 1.92 -6.40 -1.90
N VAL A 42 1.94 -6.77 -0.62
CA VAL A 42 2.15 -8.16 -0.18
C VAL A 42 1.03 -8.65 0.70
N HIS A 43 0.81 -9.96 0.68
CA HIS A 43 -0.17 -10.66 1.50
C HIS A 43 0.52 -11.68 2.40
N VAL A 44 0.02 -11.83 3.62
CA VAL A 44 0.39 -12.93 4.52
C VAL A 44 -0.78 -13.89 4.63
N PHE A 45 -0.49 -15.18 4.50
CA PHE A 45 -1.45 -16.26 4.64
C PHE A 45 -0.94 -17.23 5.71
N ASP A 46 -1.45 -17.10 6.94
CA ASP A 46 -1.07 -17.98 8.05
C ASP A 46 -2.31 -18.38 8.90
N PRO A 47 -2.93 -19.54 8.62
CA PRO A 47 -4.11 -19.98 9.35
C PRO A 47 -3.84 -20.32 10.82
N ARG A 48 -2.57 -20.38 11.23
CA ARG A 48 -2.17 -20.60 12.64
C ARG A 48 -2.31 -19.33 13.47
N LEU A 49 -2.23 -18.15 12.85
CA LEU A 49 -2.41 -16.84 13.50
C LEU A 49 -3.89 -16.41 13.54
N GLY A 50 -4.70 -16.92 12.61
CA GLY A 50 -6.14 -16.68 12.57
C GLY A 50 -6.80 -17.49 11.44
N PRO A 51 -8.02 -18.00 11.62
CA PRO A 51 -8.67 -18.83 10.61
C PRO A 51 -9.06 -18.00 9.39
N TYR A 52 -9.08 -18.63 8.21
CA TYR A 52 -9.71 -18.00 7.05
C TYR A 52 -11.22 -17.82 7.27
N ALA A 53 -11.78 -16.76 6.70
CA ALA A 53 -13.19 -16.44 6.87
C ALA A 53 -14.10 -17.52 6.23
N PRO A 54 -15.26 -17.81 6.85
CA PRO A 54 -16.32 -18.58 6.21
C PRO A 54 -16.76 -17.91 4.90
N GLY A 55 -16.92 -18.71 3.83
CA GLY A 55 -17.31 -18.20 2.50
C GLY A 55 -16.25 -17.31 1.85
N ARG A 56 -14.97 -17.58 2.09
CA ARG A 56 -13.84 -17.03 1.33
C ARG A 56 -13.92 -17.39 -0.16
N PRO A 57 -13.40 -16.54 -1.07
CA PRO A 57 -13.44 -16.82 -2.51
C PRO A 57 -12.50 -17.97 -2.91
N TYR A 58 -11.42 -18.20 -2.16
CA TYR A 58 -10.47 -19.29 -2.39
C TYR A 58 -9.70 -19.61 -1.10
N THR A 59 -8.95 -20.72 -1.10
CA THR A 59 -8.01 -21.09 -0.03
C THR A 59 -6.58 -21.05 -0.59
N PRO A 60 -5.72 -20.12 -0.14
CA PRO A 60 -4.33 -20.06 -0.59
C PRO A 60 -3.46 -21.13 0.08
N GLU A 61 -2.28 -21.36 -0.50
CA GLU A 61 -1.19 -22.02 0.22
C GLU A 61 -0.65 -21.13 1.35
N ASP A 62 -0.05 -21.76 2.35
CA ASP A 62 0.52 -21.05 3.49
C ASP A 62 1.75 -20.22 3.08
N ALA A 63 1.62 -18.91 3.26
CA ALA A 63 2.63 -17.89 3.03
C ALA A 63 2.78 -17.05 4.32
N PRO A 64 3.41 -17.62 5.38
CA PRO A 64 3.58 -16.92 6.64
C PRO A 64 4.56 -15.76 6.53
N LEU A 65 4.49 -14.82 7.47
CA LEU A 65 5.34 -13.62 7.51
C LEU A 65 6.85 -13.95 7.44
N SER A 66 7.28 -15.08 8.02
CA SER A 66 8.67 -15.53 7.97
C SER A 66 9.16 -15.80 6.54
N LYS A 67 8.30 -16.32 5.66
CA LYS A 67 8.66 -16.52 4.24
C LYS A 67 8.79 -15.18 3.51
N LEU A 68 7.92 -14.21 3.80
CA LEU A 68 7.99 -12.87 3.23
C LEU A 68 9.28 -12.14 3.63
N ILE A 69 9.65 -12.24 4.91
CA ILE A 69 10.91 -11.69 5.44
C ILE A 69 12.10 -12.31 4.70
N ALA A 70 12.20 -13.64 4.67
CA ALA A 70 13.30 -14.35 4.01
C ALA A 70 13.37 -14.02 2.52
N PHE A 71 12.21 -13.86 1.86
CA PHE A 71 12.16 -13.42 0.46
C PHE A 71 12.73 -12.00 0.29
N ASN A 72 12.34 -11.05 1.14
CA ASN A 72 12.81 -9.67 1.06
C ASN A 72 14.30 -9.52 1.36
N GLU A 73 14.84 -10.27 2.32
CA GLU A 73 16.28 -10.30 2.62
C GLU A 73 17.12 -10.68 1.37
N ASN A 74 16.54 -11.48 0.46
CA ASN A 74 17.18 -11.86 -0.81
C ASN A 74 16.99 -10.84 -1.95
N LEU A 75 16.16 -9.80 -1.78
CA LEU A 75 15.94 -8.75 -2.79
C LEU A 75 16.85 -7.53 -2.61
N THR A 76 17.48 -7.39 -1.45
CA THR A 76 18.36 -6.27 -1.11
C THR A 76 19.82 -6.69 -1.11
N THR A 77 20.72 -5.79 -1.51
CA THR A 77 22.17 -6.09 -1.59
C THR A 77 22.87 -6.19 -0.23
N ASP A 78 22.26 -5.64 0.82
CA ASP A 78 22.79 -5.64 2.20
C ASP A 78 22.09 -6.66 3.11
N GLY A 79 21.17 -7.46 2.56
CA GLY A 79 20.42 -8.48 3.30
C GLY A 79 19.37 -7.93 4.28
N GLN A 80 19.03 -6.64 4.20
CA GLN A 80 18.02 -6.03 5.06
C GLN A 80 16.62 -6.13 4.45
N VAL A 81 15.60 -6.34 5.29
CA VAL A 81 14.21 -6.26 4.82
C VAL A 81 13.88 -4.81 4.51
N GLY A 82 13.52 -4.52 3.25
CA GLY A 82 13.02 -3.21 2.85
C GLY A 82 11.69 -2.85 3.53
N ASN A 83 11.16 -1.68 3.18
CA ASN A 83 9.87 -1.25 3.70
C ASN A 83 8.73 -2.10 3.11
N LEU A 84 7.76 -2.48 3.94
CA LEU A 84 6.64 -3.34 3.52
C LEU A 84 5.29 -2.64 3.62
N VAL A 85 4.40 -2.91 2.67
CA VAL A 85 2.97 -2.61 2.78
C VAL A 85 2.18 -3.90 2.72
N LEU A 86 1.72 -4.33 3.90
CA LEU A 86 0.87 -5.51 4.03
C LEU A 86 -0.57 -5.16 3.66
N VAL A 87 -1.15 -5.88 2.70
CA VAL A 87 -2.53 -5.64 2.23
C VAL A 87 -3.42 -6.78 2.71
N GLN A 88 -4.54 -6.45 3.33
CA GLN A 88 -5.54 -7.41 3.76
C GLN A 88 -6.07 -8.22 2.55
N PRO A 89 -5.89 -9.55 2.55
CA PRO A 89 -6.32 -10.38 1.42
C PRO A 89 -7.76 -10.88 1.63
N SER A 90 -8.46 -11.16 0.52
CA SER A 90 -9.87 -11.55 0.55
C SER A 90 -10.20 -12.85 1.31
N PRO A 91 -9.29 -13.83 1.49
CA PRO A 91 -9.59 -15.01 2.32
C PRO A 91 -9.90 -14.73 3.79
N TYR A 92 -9.44 -13.60 4.34
CA TYR A 92 -9.76 -13.17 5.70
C TYR A 92 -10.92 -12.16 5.76
N LYS A 93 -11.45 -11.71 4.62
CA LYS A 93 -12.48 -10.66 4.53
C LYS A 93 -12.08 -9.43 5.37
N THR A 94 -12.95 -8.99 6.27
CA THR A 94 -12.75 -7.82 7.13
C THR A 94 -12.00 -8.13 8.43
N ASP A 95 -11.70 -9.41 8.70
CA ASP A 95 -10.92 -9.80 9.89
C ASP A 95 -9.43 -9.50 9.66
N CYS A 96 -8.98 -8.36 10.15
CA CYS A 96 -7.60 -7.92 10.04
C CYS A 96 -6.68 -8.48 11.15
N THR A 97 -7.11 -9.48 11.94
CA THR A 97 -6.33 -10.00 13.07
C THR A 97 -4.94 -10.47 12.66
N VAL A 98 -4.83 -11.30 11.62
CA VAL A 98 -3.54 -11.80 11.10
C VAL A 98 -2.65 -10.65 10.63
N LEU A 99 -3.23 -9.70 9.88
CA LEU A 99 -2.52 -8.52 9.36
C LEU A 99 -1.95 -7.65 10.49
N LEU A 100 -2.77 -7.34 11.51
CA LEU A 100 -2.35 -6.52 12.64
C LEU A 100 -1.32 -7.22 13.53
N GLN A 101 -1.40 -8.55 13.68
CA GLN A 101 -0.37 -9.33 14.36
C GLN A 101 0.97 -9.24 13.60
N CYS A 102 0.95 -9.36 12.27
CA CYS A 102 2.16 -9.22 11.46
C CYS A 102 2.80 -7.82 11.59
N LEU A 103 2.00 -6.75 11.66
CA LEU A 103 2.53 -5.40 11.90
C LEU A 103 3.23 -5.28 13.26
N ARG A 104 2.66 -5.88 14.31
CA ARG A 104 3.30 -5.91 15.64
C ARG A 104 4.63 -6.65 15.58
N ASP A 105 4.66 -7.79 14.93
CA ASP A 105 5.87 -8.61 14.79
C ASP A 105 6.96 -7.87 13.99
N LEU A 106 6.61 -7.24 12.87
CA LEU A 106 7.54 -6.41 12.08
C LEU A 106 8.08 -5.23 12.89
N ARG A 107 7.22 -4.52 13.63
CA ARG A 107 7.63 -3.43 14.51
C ARG A 107 8.60 -3.91 15.60
N ASN A 108 8.34 -5.06 16.22
CA ASN A 108 9.22 -5.65 17.23
C ASN A 108 10.60 -6.03 16.65
N ARG A 109 10.67 -6.30 15.35
CA ARG A 109 11.92 -6.56 14.61
C ARG A 109 12.55 -5.29 14.03
N ASN A 110 12.02 -4.10 14.34
CA ASN A 110 12.44 -2.82 13.79
C ASN A 110 12.38 -2.74 12.26
N ILE A 111 11.44 -3.47 11.63
CA ILE A 111 11.17 -3.39 10.20
C ILE A 111 10.03 -2.41 9.97
N ASN A 112 10.25 -1.41 9.13
CA ASN A 112 9.23 -0.42 8.81
C ASN A 112 8.16 -1.04 7.90
N ALA A 113 6.93 -1.05 8.40
CA ALA A 113 5.79 -1.58 7.67
C ALA A 113 4.58 -0.65 7.81
N ARG A 114 3.72 -0.68 6.78
CA ARG A 114 2.39 -0.11 6.77
C ARG A 114 1.38 -1.16 6.36
N ALA A 115 0.10 -0.87 6.56
CA ALA A 115 -0.96 -1.77 6.11
C ALA A 115 -2.11 -1.07 5.40
N ILE A 116 -2.73 -1.82 4.50
CA ILE A 116 -4.03 -1.51 3.91
C ILE A 116 -5.03 -2.54 4.43
N VAL A 117 -6.01 -2.08 5.21
CA VAL A 117 -7.02 -2.92 5.85
C VAL A 117 -8.26 -3.09 4.97
N VAL A 118 -9.06 -4.12 5.21
CA VAL A 118 -10.45 -4.20 4.71
C VAL A 118 -11.34 -4.11 5.94
N ILE A 119 -12.29 -3.19 5.92
CA ILE A 119 -13.19 -2.92 7.06
C ILE A 119 -14.64 -3.03 6.62
N ASP A 120 -15.51 -3.29 7.60
CA ASP A 120 -16.94 -3.03 7.45
C ASP A 120 -17.17 -1.54 7.72
N VAL A 121 -17.33 -0.75 6.65
CA VAL A 121 -17.44 0.71 6.74
C VAL A 121 -18.67 1.18 7.53
N ASP A 122 -19.71 0.35 7.60
CA ASP A 122 -20.97 0.70 8.27
C ASP A 122 -20.90 0.40 9.78
N ASN A 123 -20.00 -0.49 10.21
CA ASN A 123 -19.91 -0.95 11.61
C ASN A 123 -18.56 -0.63 12.30
N VAL A 124 -17.52 -0.21 11.57
CA VAL A 124 -16.22 0.11 12.18
C VAL A 124 -16.32 1.34 13.11
N THR A 125 -15.80 1.21 14.32
CA THR A 125 -15.75 2.31 15.28
C THR A 125 -14.53 3.21 15.03
N ASP A 126 -14.61 4.48 15.44
CA ASP A 126 -13.45 5.39 15.39
C ASP A 126 -12.29 4.87 16.25
N HIS A 127 -12.61 4.27 17.41
CA HIS A 127 -11.60 3.66 18.27
C HIS A 127 -10.82 2.55 17.56
N ALA A 128 -11.52 1.64 16.86
CA ALA A 128 -10.86 0.58 16.10
C ALA A 128 -9.98 1.14 14.97
N LEU A 129 -10.42 2.20 14.29
CA LEU A 129 -9.60 2.87 13.26
C LEU A 129 -8.34 3.51 13.84
N GLU A 130 -8.44 4.13 15.02
CA GLU A 130 -7.30 4.72 15.73
C GLU A 130 -6.31 3.63 16.18
N GLU A 131 -6.80 2.51 16.72
CA GLU A 131 -5.94 1.36 17.06
C GLU A 131 -5.20 0.82 15.83
N MET A 132 -5.90 0.68 14.70
CA MET A 132 -5.27 0.31 13.42
C MET A 132 -4.24 1.35 12.98
N HIS A 133 -4.54 2.65 13.11
CA HIS A 133 -3.62 3.73 12.78
C HIS A 133 -2.32 3.64 13.59
N GLN A 134 -2.42 3.43 14.90
CA GLN A 134 -1.27 3.31 15.80
C GLN A 134 -0.41 2.09 15.50
N LEU A 135 -1.00 1.01 14.96
CA LEU A 135 -0.28 -0.17 14.51
C LEU A 135 0.37 -0.02 13.12
N GLY A 136 0.05 1.06 12.39
CA GLY A 136 0.66 1.37 11.09
C GLY A 136 -0.27 1.21 9.89
N ALA A 137 -1.57 0.96 10.08
CA ALA A 137 -2.53 1.02 8.98
C ALA A 137 -2.62 2.44 8.40
N ARG A 138 -2.62 2.55 7.08
CA ARG A 138 -2.65 3.81 6.32
C ARG A 138 -3.58 3.74 5.12
N GLY A 139 -4.52 2.82 5.11
CA GLY A 139 -5.56 2.85 4.09
C GLY A 139 -6.56 1.72 4.19
N ILE A 140 -7.64 1.90 3.42
CA ILE A 140 -8.70 0.91 3.24
C ILE A 140 -8.62 0.37 1.81
N ARG A 141 -8.76 -0.95 1.65
CA ARG A 141 -8.90 -1.59 0.35
C ARG A 141 -10.37 -1.80 0.01
N LEU A 142 -10.75 -1.35 -1.18
CA LEU A 142 -12.00 -1.66 -1.83
C LEU A 142 -11.74 -2.62 -3.01
N ASN A 143 -12.30 -3.83 -2.94
CA ASN A 143 -12.10 -4.86 -3.93
C ASN A 143 -13.43 -5.21 -4.61
N PHE A 144 -13.56 -4.84 -5.89
CA PHE A 144 -14.76 -5.03 -6.71
C PHE A 144 -14.53 -5.96 -7.90
N GLN A 145 -13.41 -6.67 -7.93
CA GLN A 145 -13.06 -7.59 -9.03
C GLN A 145 -12.95 -9.05 -8.57
N ALA A 146 -12.66 -9.31 -7.29
CA ALA A 146 -12.36 -10.66 -6.82
C ALA A 146 -13.54 -11.64 -6.80
N ASP A 147 -14.78 -11.19 -7.00
CA ASP A 147 -15.97 -12.04 -7.07
C ASP A 147 -16.51 -12.25 -8.50
N GLY A 148 -15.85 -11.69 -9.52
CA GLY A 148 -16.17 -11.91 -10.94
C GLY A 148 -17.53 -11.36 -11.37
N ARG A 149 -18.15 -10.50 -10.55
CA ARG A 149 -19.46 -9.89 -10.82
C ARG A 149 -19.31 -8.59 -11.58
N GLU A 150 -20.38 -8.21 -12.27
CA GLU A 150 -20.49 -6.89 -12.89
C GLU A 150 -20.40 -5.80 -11.80
N VAL A 151 -19.60 -4.76 -12.08
CA VAL A 151 -19.38 -3.68 -11.12
C VAL A 151 -20.52 -2.67 -11.22
N ASP A 152 -21.31 -2.57 -10.16
CA ASP A 152 -22.26 -1.48 -9.98
C ASP A 152 -21.50 -0.18 -9.64
N LEU A 153 -21.46 0.75 -10.60
CA LEU A 153 -20.75 2.03 -10.47
C LEU A 153 -21.33 2.94 -9.38
N THR A 154 -22.63 2.87 -9.12
CA THR A 154 -23.27 3.65 -8.06
C THR A 154 -22.83 3.11 -6.71
N LYS A 155 -22.89 1.79 -6.53
CA LYS A 155 -22.42 1.14 -5.30
C LYS A 155 -20.92 1.36 -5.05
N LEU A 156 -20.11 1.34 -6.09
CA LEU A 156 -18.68 1.67 -6.01
C LEU A 156 -18.47 3.11 -5.54
N ALA A 157 -19.17 4.08 -6.14
CA ALA A 157 -19.06 5.49 -5.76
C ALA A 157 -19.50 5.71 -4.30
N ASP A 158 -20.61 5.11 -3.89
CA ASP A 158 -21.11 5.19 -2.51
C ASP A 158 -20.11 4.60 -1.51
N MET A 159 -19.56 3.42 -1.81
CA MET A 159 -18.57 2.77 -0.95
C MET A 159 -17.27 3.59 -0.85
N LEU A 160 -16.82 4.19 -1.96
CA LEU A 160 -15.67 5.07 -1.98
C LEU A 160 -15.89 6.32 -1.10
N HIS A 161 -17.04 6.97 -1.24
CA HIS A 161 -17.39 8.12 -0.41
C HIS A 161 -17.50 7.77 1.08
N LYS A 162 -18.13 6.64 1.42
CA LYS A 162 -18.21 6.13 2.79
C LYS A 162 -16.82 5.88 3.36
N ALA A 163 -15.98 5.12 2.64
CA ALA A 163 -14.62 4.81 3.08
C ALA A 163 -13.79 6.08 3.29
N ALA A 164 -13.80 7.01 2.34
CA ALA A 164 -13.09 8.29 2.46
C ALA A 164 -13.59 9.11 3.67
N SER A 165 -14.91 9.18 3.87
CA SER A 165 -15.50 9.91 5.00
C SER A 165 -15.10 9.31 6.36
N ARG A 166 -14.94 7.98 6.46
CA ARG A 166 -14.49 7.31 7.69
C ARG A 166 -13.04 7.62 8.03
N ILE A 167 -12.17 7.87 7.05
CA ILE A 167 -10.71 7.98 7.27
C ILE A 167 -10.16 9.39 7.09
N GLN A 168 -10.96 10.36 6.64
CA GLN A 168 -10.49 11.72 6.35
C GLN A 168 -9.81 12.43 7.54
N HIS A 169 -10.13 12.04 8.77
CA HIS A 169 -9.54 12.60 9.99
C HIS A 169 -8.21 11.95 10.38
N LEU A 170 -7.81 10.85 9.73
CA LEU A 170 -6.59 10.11 10.02
C LEU A 170 -5.48 10.53 9.05
N PRO A 171 -4.33 11.03 9.55
CA PRO A 171 -3.29 11.54 8.69
C PRO A 171 -2.63 10.43 7.87
N GLY A 172 -2.45 10.70 6.57
CA GLY A 172 -1.76 9.80 5.64
C GLY A 172 -2.54 8.54 5.28
N TRP A 173 -3.86 8.50 5.53
CA TRP A 173 -4.70 7.40 5.08
C TRP A 173 -5.15 7.57 3.62
N MET A 174 -5.28 6.45 2.90
CA MET A 174 -5.71 6.40 1.51
C MET A 174 -6.76 5.31 1.25
N VAL A 175 -7.43 5.38 0.10
CA VAL A 175 -8.27 4.27 -0.38
C VAL A 175 -7.55 3.57 -1.54
N GLN A 176 -7.23 2.29 -1.36
CA GLN A 176 -6.73 1.43 -2.42
C GLN A 176 -7.91 0.80 -3.16
N LEU A 177 -7.97 1.00 -4.49
CA LEU A 177 -9.07 0.50 -5.31
C LEU A 177 -8.58 -0.63 -6.23
N TYR A 178 -9.27 -1.77 -6.20
CA TYR A 178 -9.10 -2.84 -7.18
C TYR A 178 -10.41 -3.04 -7.94
N VAL A 179 -10.44 -2.51 -9.15
CA VAL A 179 -11.58 -2.54 -10.08
C VAL A 179 -11.09 -2.92 -11.49
N PRO A 180 -11.97 -3.46 -12.34
CA PRO A 180 -11.61 -3.78 -13.71
C PRO A 180 -11.34 -2.54 -14.58
N VAL A 181 -10.57 -2.72 -15.66
CA VAL A 181 -10.08 -1.64 -16.53
C VAL A 181 -11.20 -0.73 -17.08
N TRP A 182 -12.33 -1.29 -17.50
CA TRP A 182 -13.43 -0.54 -18.11
C TRP A 182 -14.10 0.46 -17.15
N VAL A 183 -13.97 0.24 -15.83
CA VAL A 183 -14.42 1.22 -14.82
C VAL A 183 -13.63 2.54 -14.93
N TRP A 184 -12.34 2.46 -15.29
CA TRP A 184 -11.50 3.63 -15.53
C TRP A 184 -11.82 4.30 -16.85
N GLU A 185 -12.10 3.52 -17.88
CA GLU A 185 -12.43 4.05 -19.21
C GLU A 185 -13.68 4.94 -19.17
N GLY A 186 -14.72 4.56 -18.41
CA GLY A 186 -15.94 5.38 -18.29
C GLY A 186 -15.74 6.80 -17.75
N LYS A 187 -14.57 7.14 -17.19
CA LYS A 187 -14.31 8.43 -16.53
C LYS A 187 -13.09 9.22 -17.03
N PHE A 188 -12.09 8.59 -17.67
CA PHE A 188 -10.79 9.23 -17.90
C PHE A 188 -10.41 9.55 -19.36
N TRP A 189 -11.11 9.04 -20.39
CA TRP A 189 -10.71 9.29 -21.81
C TRP A 189 -11.48 10.40 -22.54
N ARG A 190 -12.37 11.15 -21.87
CA ARG A 190 -13.10 12.27 -22.49
C ARG A 190 -12.58 13.67 -22.10
N LEU A 191 -11.27 13.78 -21.85
CA LEU A 191 -10.58 15.07 -21.66
C LEU A 191 -9.81 15.45 -22.93
#